data_AF-A0A6A8NKU0-F1
#
_entry.id   AF-A0A6A8NKU0-F1
#
_cell.length_a   1.000
_cell.length_b   1.000
_cell.length_c   1.000
_cell.angle_alpha   90.00
_cell.angle_beta   90.00
_cell.angle_gamma   90.00
#
_symmetry.space_group_name_H-M   'P 1'
#
loop_
_entity.id
_entity.type
_entity.pdbx_description
1 polymer ?
#
loop_
_entity_poly.entity_id
_entity_poly.type
_entity_poly.pdbx_seq_one_letter_code
_entity_poly.pdbx_strand_id
1 'polypeptide(L)'
;MIEEKKKVLYSNKPEFKKLVMQYAKKNIGRSITYDTFIKWLDKYGYDLSQYDTCWQAVFKSLLQRNFQIDIEYRKTKECQLITVFQLNKS
;
A
#
# COMPACT_ATOMS: atom_id res chain seq x y z
N MET A 1 11.66 -24.60 8.40
CA MET A 1 11.69 -23.13 8.56
C MET A 1 10.52 -22.76 9.44
N ILE A 2 10.75 -22.19 10.62
CA ILE A 2 9.67 -21.70 11.46
C ILE A 2 9.25 -20.37 10.84
N GLU A 3 8.09 -20.33 10.17
CA GLU A 3 7.50 -19.05 9.76
C GLU A 3 7.28 -18.22 11.02
N GLU A 4 8.04 -17.12 11.16
CA GLU A 4 7.77 -16.14 12.20
C GLU A 4 6.31 -15.68 12.04
N LYS A 5 5.54 -15.73 13.13
CA LYS A 5 4.14 -15.28 13.11
C LYS A 5 4.10 -13.80 12.79
N LYS A 6 3.77 -13.48 11.54
CA LYS A 6 3.55 -12.10 11.09
C LYS A 6 2.37 -11.48 11.83
N LYS A 7 2.45 -10.18 12.02
CA LYS A 7 1.39 -9.41 12.66
C LYS A 7 0.29 -9.07 11.65
N VAL A 8 -0.93 -9.49 11.97
CA VAL A 8 -2.11 -9.18 11.13
C VAL A 8 -2.51 -7.71 11.30
N LEU A 9 -2.64 -7.01 10.18
CA LEU A 9 -2.94 -5.59 10.08
C LEU A 9 -4.35 -5.36 9.53
N TYR A 10 -5.06 -4.40 10.11
CA TYR A 10 -6.41 -3.99 9.71
C TYR A 10 -6.42 -2.49 9.40
N SER A 11 -7.06 -2.10 8.30
CA SER A 11 -7.10 -0.75 7.75
C SER A 11 -7.83 0.26 8.63
N ASN A 12 -8.76 -0.22 9.47
CA ASN A 12 -9.44 0.59 10.47
C ASN A 12 -8.59 0.88 11.73
N LYS A 13 -7.39 0.29 11.86
CA LYS A 13 -6.51 0.51 13.02
C LYS A 13 -5.53 1.66 12.75
N PRO A 14 -5.17 2.46 13.77
CA PRO A 14 -4.21 3.55 13.63
C PRO A 14 -2.83 3.11 13.11
N GLU A 15 -2.44 1.88 13.40
CA GLU A 15 -1.18 1.29 12.94
C GLU A 15 -1.10 1.23 11.40
N PHE A 16 -2.19 0.88 10.73
CA PHE A 16 -2.25 0.86 9.27
C PHE A 16 -1.96 2.24 8.70
N LYS A 17 -2.61 3.29 9.23
CA LYS A 17 -2.33 4.67 8.82
C LYS A 17 -0.86 5.02 8.99
N LYS A 18 -0.25 4.69 10.14
CA LYS A 18 1.18 4.96 10.39
C LYS A 18 2.07 4.29 9.34
N LEU A 19 1.81 3.02 9.03
CA LEU A 19 2.56 2.25 8.03
C LEU A 19 2.39 2.81 6.61
N VAL A 20 1.16 3.19 6.21
CA VAL A 20 0.91 3.83 4.91
C VAL A 20 1.68 5.15 4.80
N MET A 21 1.66 6.00 5.84
CA MET A 21 2.41 7.26 5.83
C MET A 21 3.92 7.02 5.74
N GLN A 22 4.45 6.05 6.46
CA GLN A 22 5.87 5.71 6.41
C GLN A 22 6.27 5.18 5.03
N TYR A 23 5.45 4.30 4.45
CA TYR A 23 5.66 3.76 3.12
C TYR A 23 5.64 4.87 2.06
N ALA A 24 4.63 5.74 2.09
CA ALA A 24 4.50 6.83 1.14
C ALA A 24 5.67 7.81 1.22
N LYS A 25 6.09 8.23 2.42
CA LYS A 25 7.25 9.11 2.61
C LYS A 25 8.55 8.51 2.03
N LYS A 26 8.76 7.20 2.16
CA LYS A 26 9.92 6.50 1.60
C LYS A 26 9.89 6.41 0.07
N ASN A 27 8.73 6.59 -0.56
CA ASN A 27 8.52 6.42 -2.00
C ASN A 27 8.13 7.72 -2.71
N ILE A 28 8.37 8.87 -2.09
CA ILE A 28 8.23 10.17 -2.77
C ILE A 28 9.15 10.20 -4.00
N GLY A 29 8.58 10.62 -5.14
CA GLY A 29 9.22 10.61 -6.46
C GLY A 29 9.16 9.26 -7.18
N ARG A 30 8.45 8.26 -6.64
CA ARG A 30 8.35 6.91 -7.22
C ARG A 30 6.91 6.52 -7.50
N SER A 31 6.74 5.61 -8.45
CA SER A 31 5.47 4.92 -8.68
C SER A 31 5.33 3.76 -7.70
N ILE A 32 4.15 3.63 -7.08
CA ILE A 32 3.78 2.54 -6.19
C ILE A 32 2.45 1.93 -6.62
N THR A 33 2.23 0.67 -6.27
CA THR A 33 0.97 -0.06 -6.46
C THR A 33 0.52 -0.69 -5.15
N TYR A 34 -0.67 -1.29 -5.15
CA TYR A 34 -1.14 -2.11 -4.03
C TYR A 34 -0.18 -3.27 -3.74
N ASP A 35 0.29 -3.97 -4.76
CA ASP A 35 1.21 -5.10 -4.60
C ASP A 35 2.56 -4.69 -4.05
N THR A 36 3.09 -3.52 -4.46
CA THR A 36 4.36 -3.04 -3.90
C THR A 36 4.24 -2.65 -2.44
N PHE A 37 3.05 -2.21 -2.00
CA PHE A 37 2.77 -1.97 -0.58
C PHE A 37 2.64 -3.28 0.20
N ILE A 38 1.94 -4.29 -0.32
CA ILE A 38 1.84 -5.61 0.31
C ILE A 38 3.23 -6.26 0.47
N LYS A 39 4.05 -6.24 -0.60
CA LYS A 39 5.44 -6.73 -0.56
C LYS A 39 6.31 -5.95 0.42
N TRP A 40 6.00 -4.68 0.65
CA TRP A 40 6.70 -3.90 1.66
C TRP A 40 6.27 -4.33 3.07
N LEU A 41 4.96 -4.47 3.33
CA LEU A 41 4.45 -4.97 4.61
C LEU A 41 5.03 -6.34 5.00
N ASP A 42 5.06 -7.26 4.03
CA ASP A 42 5.61 -8.60 4.17
C ASP A 42 7.06 -8.58 4.69
N LYS A 43 7.91 -7.73 4.09
CA LYS A 43 9.30 -7.52 4.52
C LYS A 43 9.45 -6.98 5.94
N TYR A 44 8.43 -6.31 6.47
CA TYR A 44 8.41 -5.78 7.83
C TYR A 44 7.64 -6.70 8.81
N GLY A 45 7.29 -7.92 8.40
CA GLY A 45 6.62 -8.90 9.27
C GLY A 45 5.12 -8.62 9.46
N TYR A 46 4.48 -7.96 8.50
CA TYR A 46 3.04 -7.68 8.53
C TYR A 46 2.31 -8.40 7.41
N ASP A 47 1.13 -8.93 7.73
CA ASP A 47 0.16 -9.40 6.74
C ASP A 47 -1.13 -8.59 6.84
N LEU A 48 -1.79 -8.32 5.72
CA LEU A 48 -3.12 -7.73 5.72
C LEU A 48 -4.17 -8.79 6.07
N SER A 49 -5.16 -8.39 6.87
CA SER A 49 -6.29 -9.26 7.17
C SER A 49 -7.06 -9.61 5.90
N GLN A 50 -7.27 -10.90 5.65
CA GLN A 50 -8.11 -11.41 4.56
C GLN A 50 -9.58 -10.95 4.67
N TYR A 51 -10.03 -10.57 5.87
CA TYR A 51 -11.39 -10.09 6.12
C TYR A 51 -11.55 -8.58 5.89
N ASP A 52 -10.45 -7.86 5.71
CA ASP A 52 -10.48 -6.42 5.47
C ASP A 52 -10.57 -6.11 3.98
N THR A 53 -11.75 -6.20 3.40
CA THR A 53 -11.96 -5.95 1.97
C THR A 53 -11.81 -4.47 1.58
N CYS A 54 -11.74 -3.56 2.56
CA CYS A 54 -11.73 -2.11 2.35
C CYS A 54 -10.33 -1.49 2.34
N TRP A 55 -9.27 -2.27 2.65
CA TRP A 55 -7.93 -1.72 2.86
C TRP A 55 -7.40 -0.92 1.66
N GLN A 56 -7.70 -1.34 0.42
CA GLN A 56 -7.26 -0.65 -0.80
C GLN A 56 -7.88 0.75 -0.93
N ALA A 57 -9.15 0.89 -0.55
CA ALA A 57 -9.86 2.16 -0.56
C ALA A 57 -9.31 3.09 0.54
N VAL A 58 -9.07 2.55 1.74
CA VAL A 58 -8.46 3.30 2.85
C VAL A 58 -7.05 3.75 2.50
N PHE A 59 -6.23 2.86 1.92
CA PHE A 59 -4.89 3.18 1.42
C PHE A 59 -4.92 4.34 0.42
N LYS A 60 -5.76 4.24 -0.62
CA LYS A 60 -5.91 5.30 -1.63
C LYS A 60 -6.34 6.62 -1.00
N SER A 61 -7.34 6.61 -0.10
CA SER A 61 -7.81 7.80 0.60
C SER A 61 -6.71 8.45 1.44
N LEU A 62 -5.90 7.65 2.13
CA LEU A 62 -4.76 8.14 2.90
C LEU A 62 -3.70 8.78 2.00
N LEU A 63 -3.39 8.21 0.84
CA LEU A 63 -2.44 8.82 -0.09
C LEU A 63 -2.98 10.16 -0.62
N GLN A 64 -4.19 10.18 -1.14
CA GLN A 64 -4.81 11.37 -1.75
C GLN A 64 -4.94 12.55 -0.78
N ARG A 65 -5.17 12.27 0.51
CA ARG A 65 -5.31 13.31 1.53
C ARG A 65 -3.98 13.90 2.03
N ASN A 66 -2.87 13.17 1.88
CA ASN A 66 -1.61 13.51 2.54
C ASN A 66 -0.44 13.76 1.57
N PHE A 67 -0.61 13.43 0.28
CA PHE A 67 0.44 13.54 -0.73
C PHE A 67 -0.14 14.06 -2.03
N GLN A 68 0.67 14.78 -2.81
CA GLN A 68 0.38 15.04 -4.21
C GLN A 68 0.59 13.76 -5.00
N ILE A 69 -0.47 13.22 -5.60
CA ILE A 69 -0.42 11.98 -6.35
C ILE A 69 -1.05 12.12 -7.73
N ASP A 70 -0.42 11.51 -8.73
CA ASP A 70 -1.07 11.18 -9.99
C ASP A 70 -1.47 9.70 -9.99
N ILE A 71 -2.61 9.39 -10.61
CA ILE A 71 -3.11 8.02 -10.70
C ILE A 71 -3.14 7.61 -12.16
N GLU A 72 -2.40 6.55 -12.47
CA GLU A 72 -2.38 5.91 -13.77
C GLU A 72 -2.93 4.49 -13.66
N TYR A 73 -3.37 3.94 -14.79
CA TYR A 73 -3.73 2.53 -14.89
C TYR A 73 -2.85 1.85 -15.93
N ARG A 74 -2.30 0.69 -15.58
CA ARG A 74 -1.46 -0.10 -16.50
C ARG A 74 -2.04 -1.50 -16.63
N LYS A 75 -1.91 -2.09 -17.82
CA LYS A 75 -2.19 -3.52 -18.00
C LYS A 75 -0.92 -4.32 -17.75
N THR A 76 -1.03 -5.37 -16.94
CA THR A 76 0.04 -6.36 -16.80
C THR A 76 0.10 -7.25 -18.04
N LYS A 77 1.15 -8.08 -18.16
CA LYS A 77 1.26 -9.10 -19.21
C LYS A 77 0.11 -10.11 -19.20
N GLU A 78 -0.52 -10.27 -18.03
CA GLU A 78 -1.67 -11.16 -17.79
C GLU A 78 -3.02 -10.45 -18.06
N CYS A 79 -2.99 -9.30 -18.74
CA CYS A 79 -4.17 -8.47 -19.04
C CYS A 79 -4.94 -7.95 -17.81
N GLN A 80 -4.31 -7.96 -16.63
CA GLN A 80 -4.92 -7.40 -15.41
C GLN A 80 -4.70 -5.89 -15.37
N LEU A 81 -5.74 -5.14 -15.02
CA LEU A 81 -5.64 -3.70 -14.81
C LEU A 81 -5.11 -3.42 -13.40
N ILE A 82 -3.99 -2.71 -13.30
CA ILE A 82 -3.40 -2.31 -12.03
C ILE A 82 -3.45 -0.78 -11.87
N THR A 83 -3.71 -0.34 -10.65
CA THR A 83 -3.65 1.07 -10.26
C THR A 83 -2.22 1.42 -9.85
N VAL A 84 -1.67 2.46 -10.48
CA VAL A 84 -0.35 2.99 -10.20
C VAL A 84 -0.51 4.38 -9.61
N PHE A 85 0.08 4.60 -8.42
CA PHE A 85 0.12 5.89 -7.76
C PHE A 85 1.51 6.47 -7.92
N GLN A 86 1.63 7.61 -8.58
CA GLN A 86 2.86 8.37 -8.67
C GLN A 86 2.89 9.38 -7.51
N LEU A 87 3.76 9.16 -6.53
CA LEU A 87 3.93 10.09 -5.41
C LEU A 87 4.86 11.23 -5.85
N ASN A 88 4.34 12.44 -5.97
CA ASN A 88 5.13 13.58 -6.41
C ASN A 88 5.84 14.28 -5.24
N LYS A 89 7.01 14.86 -5.53
CA LYS A 89 7.62 15.85 -4.64
C LYS A 89 6.80 17.13 -4.76
N SER A 90 6.25 17.61 -3.64
CA SER A 90 5.70 18.96 -3.54
C SER A 90 6.79 20.01 -3.75
#